data_AF-A0A1F9EHC4-F1
#
_entry.id   AF-A0A1F9EHC4-F1
#
_cell.length_a   1.000
_cell.length_b   1.000
_cell.length_c   1.000
_cell.angle_alpha   90.00
_cell.angle_beta   90.00
_cell.angle_gamma   90.00
#
_symmetry.space_group_name_H-M   'P 1'
#
loop_
_entity.id
_entity.type
_entity.pdbx_description
1 polymer ?
#
loop_
_entity_poly.entity_id
_entity_poly.type
_entity_poly.pdbx_seq_one_letter_code
_entity_poly.pdbx_strand_id
1 'polypeptide(L)'
;MMKRAQIQLEEEIYELLRHRAFKEKKSIAGVIREIVKKDISQSDHRPSSSIKDFRFIGVGRSKQGPLKPVSERHDEALEEVFQK
;
A
#
# COMPACT_ATOMS: atom_id res chain seq x y z
N MET A 1 -2.60 28.04 3.11
CA MET A 1 -2.64 28.84 4.37
C MET A 1 -2.09 28.00 5.51
N MET A 2 -1.34 28.57 6.46
CA MET A 2 -0.82 27.82 7.62
C MET A 2 -1.84 27.84 8.77
N LYS A 3 -2.01 26.71 9.47
CA LYS A 3 -2.85 26.58 10.67
C LYS A 3 -1.97 26.09 11.83
N ARG A 4 -2.15 26.65 13.03
CA ARG A 4 -1.42 26.25 14.24
C ARG A 4 -2.31 25.30 15.05
N ALA A 5 -1.72 24.18 15.47
CA ALA A 5 -2.36 23.21 16.35
C ALA A 5 -1.45 22.93 17.55
N GLN A 6 -2.04 22.61 18.69
CA GLN A 6 -1.34 22.07 19.86
C GLN A 6 -1.68 20.59 19.96
N ILE A 7 -0.65 19.76 20.09
CA ILE A 7 -0.79 18.31 20.23
C ILE A 7 0.04 17.86 21.42
N GLN A 8 -0.44 16.85 22.13
CA GLN A 8 0.33 16.18 23.17
C GLN A 8 1.07 15.00 22.54
N LEU A 9 2.34 14.83 22.89
CA LEU A 9 3.18 13.74 22.42
C LEU A 9 3.77 13.05 23.66
N GLU A 10 4.02 11.76 23.53
CA GLU A 10 4.84 11.04 24.50
C GLU A 10 6.27 11.57 24.45
N GLU A 11 6.93 11.61 25.61
CA GLU A 11 8.29 12.15 25.76
C GLU A 11 9.28 11.44 24.84
N GLU A 12 9.18 10.11 24.76
CA GLU A 12 10.03 9.27 23.89
C GLU A 12 9.91 9.66 22.41
N ILE A 13 8.69 9.96 21.96
CA ILE A 13 8.43 10.39 20.58
C ILE A 13 8.97 11.79 20.36
N TYR A 14 8.82 12.69 21.34
CA TYR A 14 9.35 14.05 21.26
C TYR A 14 10.88 14.06 21.12
N GLU A 15 11.58 13.28 21.93
CA GLU A 15 13.05 13.17 21.86
C GLU A 15 13.53 12.57 20.53
N LEU A 16 12.80 11.57 19.99
CA LEU A 16 13.10 11.02 18.66
C LEU A 16 12.93 12.08 17.56
N LEU A 17 11.85 12.87 17.60
CA LEU A 17 11.62 13.97 16.67
C LEU A 17 12.71 15.05 16.80
N ARG A 18 13.14 15.37 18.01
CA ARG A 18 14.20 16.34 18.29
C ARG A 18 15.55 15.89 17.72
N HIS A 19 15.94 14.66 17.98
CA HIS A 19 17.19 14.10 17.46
C HIS A 19 17.19 14.08 15.92
N ARG A 20 16.06 13.70 15.31
CA ARG A 20 15.90 13.73 13.85
C ARG A 20 15.97 15.15 13.29
N ALA A 21 15.31 16.12 13.92
CA ALA A 21 15.36 17.52 13.52
C ALA A 21 16.79 18.08 13.56
N PHE A 22 17.55 17.73 14.60
CA PHE A 22 18.97 18.09 14.70
C PHE A 22 19.80 17.47 13.57
N LYS A 23 19.65 16.17 13.32
CA LYS A 23 20.38 15.45 12.26
C LYS A 23 20.08 16.01 10.87
N GLU A 24 18.83 16.36 10.60
CA GLU A 24 18.39 16.91 9.31
C GLU A 24 18.58 18.42 9.18
N LYS A 25 19.06 19.12 10.22
CA LYS A 25 19.18 20.59 10.29
C LYS A 25 17.86 21.31 9.97
N LYS A 26 16.73 20.73 10.40
CA LYS A 26 15.38 21.26 10.20
C LYS A 26 14.75 21.63 11.53
N SER A 27 13.71 22.47 11.48
CA SER A 27 12.85 22.65 12.65
C SER A 27 12.04 21.38 12.92
N ILE A 28 11.72 21.12 14.19
CA ILE A 28 10.84 20.01 14.61
C ILE A 28 9.50 20.10 13.86
N ALA A 29 8.93 21.30 13.72
CA ALA A 29 7.70 21.50 12.96
C ALA A 29 7.86 21.13 11.47
N GLY A 30 9.04 21.33 10.88
CA GLY A 30 9.35 20.89 9.52
C GLY A 30 9.35 19.38 9.39
N VAL A 31 10.03 18.69 10.32
CA VAL A 31 10.06 17.22 10.38
C VAL A 31 8.65 16.65 10.55
N ILE A 32 7.86 17.20 11.48
CA ILE A 32 6.47 16.77 11.70
C ILE A 32 5.64 16.94 10.42
N ARG A 33 5.74 18.09 9.73
CA ARG A 33 5.03 18.31 8.46
C ARG A 33 5.42 17.31 7.39
N GLU A 34 6.70 16.96 7.27
CA GLU A 34 7.15 15.96 6.29
C GLU A 34 6.63 14.56 6.61
N ILE A 35 6.66 14.16 7.88
CA ILE A 35 6.11 12.87 8.33
C ILE A 35 4.61 12.81 8.05
N VAL A 36 3.86 13.80 8.51
CA VAL A 36 2.40 13.88 8.31
C VAL A 36 2.05 13.93 6.83
N LYS A 37 2.78 14.71 6.03
CA LYS A 37 2.57 14.76 4.58
C LYS A 37 2.84 13.41 3.93
N LYS A 38 3.93 12.73 4.29
CA LYS A 38 4.26 11.41 3.73
C LYS A 38 3.18 10.39 4.05
N ASP A 39 2.73 10.34 5.30
CA ASP A 39 1.73 9.38 5.76
C ASP A 39 0.36 9.62 5.10
N ILE A 40 -0.11 10.86 5.10
CA ILE A 40 -1.39 11.23 4.47
C ILE A 40 -1.33 11.13 2.94
N SER A 41 -0.20 11.44 2.30
CA SER A 41 -0.07 11.28 0.84
C SER A 41 0.08 9.81 0.41
N GLN A 42 0.48 8.91 1.31
CA GLN A 42 0.61 7.48 0.99
C GLN A 42 -0.74 6.74 0.96
N SER A 43 -1.82 7.29 1.53
CA SER A 43 -3.15 6.66 1.48
C SER A 43 -3.77 6.64 0.07
N ASP A 44 -3.33 7.51 -0.84
CA ASP A 44 -3.81 7.55 -2.25
C ASP A 44 -2.97 6.69 -3.20
N HIS A 45 -1.86 6.13 -2.71
CA HIS A 45 -1.07 5.14 -3.43
C HIS A 45 -1.10 3.83 -2.66
N ARG A 46 -2.25 3.14 -2.72
CA ARG A 46 -2.18 1.68 -2.72
C ARG A 46 -1.17 1.31 -3.80
N PRO A 47 -0.04 0.67 -3.47
CA PRO A 47 0.80 0.12 -4.52
C PRO A 47 -0.14 -0.75 -5.35
N SER A 48 -0.15 -0.52 -6.67
CA SER A 48 -0.58 -1.53 -7.63
C SER A 48 0.24 -2.76 -7.27
N SER A 49 -0.30 -3.61 -6.41
CA SER A 49 0.41 -4.74 -5.84
C SER A 49 0.89 -5.57 -7.02
N SER A 50 2.20 -5.54 -7.25
CA SER A 50 2.79 -6.13 -8.43
C SER A 50 2.82 -7.63 -8.19
N ILE A 51 2.65 -8.43 -9.24
CA ILE A 51 2.75 -9.90 -9.16
C ILE A 51 4.09 -10.33 -8.49
N LYS A 52 5.14 -9.50 -8.59
CA LYS A 52 6.45 -9.71 -7.96
C LYS A 52 6.42 -9.67 -6.42
N ASP A 53 5.41 -9.05 -5.82
CA ASP A 53 5.25 -8.92 -4.37
C ASP A 53 4.65 -10.20 -3.76
N PHE A 54 4.01 -11.04 -4.57
CA PHE A 54 3.40 -12.29 -4.15
C PHE A 54 4.30 -13.49 -4.48
N ARG A 55 5.44 -13.61 -3.80
CA ARG A 55 6.41 -14.70 -4.01
C ARG A 55 5.88 -16.11 -3.71
N PHE A 56 4.78 -16.21 -2.97
CA PHE A 56 4.15 -17.47 -2.55
C PHE A 56 2.96 -17.89 -3.43
N ILE A 57 2.43 -16.99 -4.27
CA ILE A 57 1.25 -17.25 -5.09
C ILE A 57 1.69 -17.47 -6.53
N GLY A 58 1.39 -18.64 -7.09
CA GLY A 58 1.58 -18.89 -8.52
C GLY A 58 0.59 -18.06 -9.34
N VAL A 59 1.09 -17.20 -10.23
CA VAL A 59 0.24 -16.40 -11.13
C VAL A 59 0.41 -16.90 -12.56
N GLY A 60 -0.71 -17.26 -13.20
CA GLY A 60 -0.77 -17.69 -14.58
C GLY A 60 -2.06 -17.20 -15.24
N ARG A 61 -2.05 -17.03 -16.56
CA ARG A 61 -3.27 -16.76 -17.32
C ARG A 61 -3.90 -18.11 -17.69
N SER A 62 -5.14 -18.34 -17.29
CA SER A 62 -5.89 -19.50 -17.80
C SER A 62 -6.17 -19.29 -19.29
N LYS A 63 -6.03 -20.37 -20.08
CA LYS A 63 -6.49 -20.36 -21.47
C LYS A 63 -8.01 -20.26 -21.46
N GLN A 64 -8.51 -19.08 -21.79
CA GLN A 64 -9.93 -18.80 -21.77
C GLN A 64 -10.59 -19.43 -23.02
N GLY A 65 -11.49 -20.39 -22.80
CA GLY A 65 -12.26 -21.07 -23.85
C GLY A 65 -13.54 -20.31 -24.24
N PRO A 66 -14.54 -20.99 -24.84
CA PRO A 66 -15.83 -20.40 -25.21
C PRO A 66 -16.62 -19.86 -24.01
N LEU A 67 -16.40 -20.42 -22.81
CA LEU A 67 -17.06 -20.06 -21.56
C LEU A 67 -16.29 -18.99 -20.77
N LYS A 68 -16.02 -17.83 -21.39
CA LYS A 68 -15.42 -16.69 -20.67
C LYS A 68 -16.49 -15.94 -19.85
N PRO A 69 -16.14 -15.46 -18.63
CA PRO A 69 -14.90 -15.71 -17.94
C PRO A 69 -14.93 -17.06 -17.21
N VAL A 70 -13.89 -17.88 -17.40
CA VAL A 70 -13.76 -19.18 -16.70
C VAL A 70 -13.82 -19.00 -15.17
N SER A 71 -13.48 -17.81 -14.67
CA SER A 71 -13.56 -17.47 -13.25
C SER A 71 -14.98 -17.48 -12.66
N GLU A 72 -16.01 -17.28 -13.49
CA GLU A 72 -17.41 -17.26 -13.05
C GLU A 72 -18.11 -18.58 -13.37
N ARG A 73 -17.58 -19.35 -14.31
CA ARG A 73 -18.18 -20.57 -14.87
C ARG A 73 -17.20 -21.75 -14.77
N HIS A 74 -16.53 -21.84 -13.62
CA HIS A 74 -15.45 -22.80 -13.38
C HIS A 74 -15.90 -24.25 -13.59
N ASP A 75 -17.07 -24.60 -13.08
CA ASP A 75 -17.58 -25.99 -13.12
C ASP A 75 -17.94 -26.41 -14.55
N GLU A 76 -18.60 -25.53 -15.31
CA GLU A 76 -18.99 -25.78 -16.70
C GLU A 76 -17.78 -25.85 -17.64
N ALA A 77 -16.77 -24.99 -17.40
CA ALA A 77 -15.52 -25.00 -18.16
C ALA A 77 -14.69 -26.26 -17.87
N LEU A 78 -14.79 -26.83 -16.67
CA LEU A 78 -14.15 -28.09 -16.33
C LEU A 78 -14.82 -29.25 -17.07
N GLU A 79 -16.16 -29.27 -17.09
CA GLU A 79 -16.95 -30.30 -17.77
C GLU A 79 -16.68 -30.34 -19.29
N GLU A 80 -16.56 -29.19 -19.97
CA GLU A 80 -16.20 -29.11 -21.40
C GLU A 80 -14.84 -29.76 -21.70
N VAL A 81 -13.87 -29.66 -20.77
CA VAL A 81 -12.55 -30.29 -20.94
C VAL A 81 -12.61 -31.80 -20.76
N PHE A 82 -13.50 -32.31 -19.90
CA PHE A 82 -13.66 -33.75 -19.68
C PHE A 82 -14.51 -34.46 -20.73
N GLN A 83 -15.33 -33.72 -21.49
CA GLN A 83 -16.18 -34.25 -22.57
C GLN A 83 -15.47 -34.32 -23.94
N LYS A 84 -14.17 -33.99 -24.01
CA LYS A 84 -13.37 -33.98 -25.23
C LYS A 84 -12.24 -34.99 -25.17
#